data_AF-A0A975ZBV0-F1
#
_entry.id   AF-A0A975ZBV0-F1
#
_cell.length_a   1.000
_cell.length_b   1.000
_cell.length_c   1.000
_cell.angle_alpha   90.00
_cell.angle_beta   90.00
_cell.angle_gamma   90.00
#
_symmetry.space_group_name_H-M   'P 1'
#
loop_
_entity.id
_entity.type
_entity.pdbx_description
1 polymer ?
#
loop_
_entity_poly.entity_id
_entity_poly.type
_entity_poly.pdbx_seq_one_letter_code
_entity_poly.pdbx_strand_id
1 'polypeptide(L)'
;MVVKVQGEYKWHSHRDTDDFFLVLEGELEIDLEGGRTMHLGAGQMFIVPKGVQHRPRAIKEAHLLLIEPTGTPNSGDIATAAPRCVI
;
A
#
# COMPACT_ATOMS: atom_id res chain seq x y z
N MET A 1 2.49 10.19 3.56
CA MET A 1 1.12 10.36 4.12
C MET A 1 0.88 9.32 5.20
N VAL A 2 0.00 9.61 6.17
CA VAL A 2 -0.46 8.61 7.14
C VAL A 2 -1.87 8.18 6.75
N VAL A 3 -2.12 6.88 6.72
CA VAL A 3 -3.42 6.31 6.31
C VAL A 3 -3.87 5.22 7.27
N LYS A 4 -5.20 5.04 7.35
CA LYS A 4 -5.83 3.88 7.98
C LYS A 4 -6.37 2.97 6.89
N VAL A 5 -6.08 1.67 6.98
CA VAL A 5 -6.56 0.68 6.02
C VAL A 5 -7.21 -0.49 6.74
N GLN A 6 -8.26 -1.06 6.14
CA GLN A 6 -8.90 -2.29 6.58
C GLN A 6 -9.54 -2.97 5.36
N GLY A 7 -9.46 -4.30 5.31
CA GLY A 7 -9.91 -5.10 4.17
C GLY A 7 -8.85 -5.21 3.08
N GLU A 8 -9.29 -5.58 1.89
CA GLU A 8 -8.41 -5.75 0.72
C GLU A 8 -8.47 -4.51 -0.18
N TYR A 9 -7.33 -4.05 -0.64
CA TYR A 9 -7.28 -3.09 -1.73
C TYR A 9 -7.31 -3.80 -3.10
N LYS A 10 -7.43 -3.03 -4.18
CA LYS A 10 -7.38 -3.60 -5.53
C LYS A 10 -5.93 -3.97 -5.91
N TRP A 11 -5.78 -4.97 -6.77
CA TRP A 11 -4.49 -5.20 -7.44
C TRP A 11 -4.12 -3.99 -8.29
N HIS A 12 -2.89 -3.52 -8.14
CA HIS A 12 -2.40 -2.36 -8.87
C HIS A 12 -0.87 -2.38 -8.97
N SER A 13 -0.31 -1.40 -9.70
CA SER A 13 1.14 -1.23 -9.88
C SER A 13 1.43 0.23 -10.16
N HIS A 14 2.60 0.70 -9.75
CA HIS A 14 3.09 2.04 -10.04
C HIS A 14 4.19 1.96 -11.10
N ARG A 15 3.97 2.52 -12.30
CA ARG A 15 4.92 2.38 -13.42
C ARG A 15 6.23 3.11 -13.18
N ASP A 16 6.17 4.27 -12.55
CA ASP A 16 7.27 5.23 -12.52
C ASP A 16 7.92 5.36 -11.13
N THR A 17 7.30 4.79 -10.09
CA THR A 17 7.71 4.98 -8.70
C THR A 17 7.68 3.66 -7.94
N ASP A 18 8.59 3.48 -7.01
CA ASP A 18 8.45 2.46 -5.98
C ASP A 18 7.30 2.86 -5.03
N ASP A 19 6.70 1.86 -4.37
CA ASP A 19 5.68 2.09 -3.35
C ASP A 19 6.18 1.65 -1.98
N PHE A 20 6.15 2.57 -1.01
CA PHE A 20 6.74 2.40 0.31
C PHE A 20 5.65 2.22 1.36
N PHE A 21 5.80 1.16 2.16
CA PHE A 21 4.93 0.84 3.29
C PHE A 21 5.74 0.76 4.57
N LEU A 22 5.33 1.50 5.60
CA LEU A 22 5.76 1.29 6.99
C LEU A 22 4.52 1.10 7.87
N VAL A 23 4.45 -0.02 8.58
CA VAL A 23 3.35 -0.28 9.52
C VAL A 23 3.64 0.46 10.82
N LEU A 24 2.77 1.40 11.19
CA LEU A 24 2.83 2.14 12.45
C LEU A 24 2.08 1.37 13.56
N GLU A 25 0.93 0.81 13.24
CA GLU A 25 0.10 0.01 14.14
C GLU A 25 -0.64 -1.08 13.34
N GLY A 26 -0.87 -2.25 13.95
CA GLY A 26 -1.57 -3.38 13.33
C GLY A 26 -0.67 -4.27 12.46
N GLU A 27 -1.30 -4.94 11.49
CA GLU A 27 -0.66 -5.89 10.58
C GLU A 27 -1.10 -5.63 9.13
N LEU A 28 -0.16 -5.76 8.20
CA LEU A 28 -0.37 -5.59 6.76
C LEU A 28 0.17 -6.80 6.01
N GLU A 29 -0.63 -7.32 5.09
CA GLU A 29 -0.21 -8.31 4.10
C GLU A 29 -0.10 -7.65 2.73
N ILE A 30 0.96 -7.94 1.99
CA ILE A 30 1.14 -7.46 0.61
C ILE A 30 1.28 -8.67 -0.28
N ASP A 31 0.22 -8.97 -1.04
CA ASP A 31 0.29 -9.97 -2.09
C ASP A 31 1.08 -9.41 -3.26
N LEU A 32 1.96 -10.23 -3.83
CA LEU A 32 2.77 -9.90 -5.01
C LEU A 32 2.38 -10.84 -6.15
N GLU A 33 2.57 -10.35 -7.38
CA GLU A 33 2.53 -11.20 -8.56
C GLU A 33 3.47 -12.42 -8.38
N GLY A 34 2.99 -13.60 -8.81
CA GLY A 34 3.69 -14.87 -8.59
C GLY A 34 3.33 -15.58 -7.28
N GLY A 35 2.37 -15.04 -6.51
CA GLY A 35 1.74 -15.75 -5.39
C GLY A 35 2.48 -15.67 -4.06
N ARG A 36 3.51 -14.82 -3.95
CA ARG A 36 4.18 -14.54 -2.68
C ARG A 36 3.39 -13.49 -1.90
N THR A 37 3.24 -13.68 -0.59
CA THR A 37 2.69 -12.66 0.31
C THR A 37 3.74 -12.25 1.33
N MET A 38 3.92 -10.94 1.48
CA MET A 38 4.74 -10.36 2.55
C MET A 38 3.85 -10.06 3.74
N HIS A 39 4.27 -10.45 4.95
CA HIS A 39 3.56 -10.14 6.19
C HIS A 39 4.37 -9.13 6.99
N LEU A 40 3.74 -8.04 7.40
CA LEU A 40 4.36 -6.92 8.11
C LEU A 40 3.57 -6.62 9.37
N GLY A 41 4.24 -6.58 10.51
CA GLY A 41 3.73 -6.02 11.76
C GLY A 41 4.28 -4.62 12.04
N ALA A 42 3.84 -4.02 13.14
CA ALA A 42 4.29 -2.69 13.56
C ALA A 42 5.82 -2.54 13.59
N GLY A 43 6.32 -1.43 13.04
CA GLY A 43 7.74 -1.12 12.88
C GLY A 43 8.42 -1.78 11.67
N GLN A 44 7.75 -2.69 10.96
CA GLN A 44 8.29 -3.30 9.75
C GLN A 44 7.92 -2.48 8.50
N MET A 45 8.85 -2.45 7.55
CA MET A 45 8.67 -1.76 6.28
C MET A 45 8.87 -2.70 5.10
N PHE A 46 8.24 -2.37 3.98
CA PHE A 46 8.44 -3.03 2.71
C PHE A 46 8.35 -2.02 1.57
N ILE A 47 9.18 -2.23 0.55
CA ILE A 47 9.16 -1.46 -0.68
C ILE A 47 8.72 -2.40 -1.79
N VAL A 48 7.62 -2.06 -2.46
CA VAL A 48 7.22 -2.71 -3.70
C VAL A 48 7.96 -2.00 -4.84
N PRO A 49 8.84 -2.69 -5.59
CA PRO A 49 9.53 -2.06 -6.71
C PRO A 49 8.56 -1.59 -7.79
N LYS A 50 8.91 -0.49 -8.46
CA LYS A 50 8.14 0.04 -9.61
C LYS A 50 7.82 -1.05 -10.63
N GLY A 51 6.61 -1.01 -11.16
CA GLY A 51 6.07 -1.96 -12.13
C GLY A 51 5.61 -3.29 -11.54
N VAL A 52 5.89 -3.60 -10.28
CA VAL A 52 5.43 -4.85 -9.65
C VAL A 52 3.96 -4.75 -9.29
N GLN A 53 3.17 -5.69 -9.79
CA GLN A 53 1.77 -5.82 -9.45
C GLN A 53 1.62 -6.38 -8.02
N HIS A 54 0.83 -5.69 -7.21
CA HIS A 54 0.67 -6.02 -5.80
C HIS A 54 -0.72 -5.67 -5.27
N ARG A 55 -1.06 -6.20 -4.09
CA ARG A 55 -2.31 -5.93 -3.38
C ARG A 55 -2.11 -5.89 -1.87
N PRO A 56 -2.20 -4.70 -1.23
CA PRO A 56 -2.24 -4.57 0.22
C PRO A 56 -3.55 -5.07 0.81
N ARG A 57 -3.48 -5.80 1.94
CA ARG A 57 -4.62 -6.32 2.69
C ARG A 57 -4.36 -6.18 4.19
N ALA A 58 -5.38 -5.75 4.93
CA ALA A 58 -5.34 -5.69 6.39
C ALA A 58 -6.61 -6.34 6.97
N ILE A 59 -6.46 -7.47 7.67
CA ILE A 59 -7.62 -8.21 8.22
C ILE A 59 -8.34 -7.37 9.30
N LYS A 60 -7.58 -6.62 10.09
CA LYS A 60 -8.04 -5.61 11.05
C LYS A 60 -7.54 -4.22 10.60
N GLU A 61 -8.05 -3.15 11.22
CA GLU A 61 -7.51 -1.79 10.97
C GLU A 61 -6.00 -1.77 11.23
N ALA A 62 -5.24 -1.25 10.27
CA ALA A 62 -3.82 -0.99 10.36
C ALA A 62 -3.53 0.48 10.02
N HIS A 63 -2.52 1.06 10.66
CA HIS A 63 -2.08 2.43 10.41
C HIS A 63 -0.73 2.40 9.71
N LEU A 64 -0.64 3.08 8.58
CA LEU A 64 0.54 3.03 7.72
C LEU A 64 1.10 4.43 7.49
N LEU A 65 2.42 4.53 7.42
CA LEU A 65 3.11 5.63 6.75
C LEU A 65 3.44 5.18 5.33
N LEU A 66 2.91 5.90 4.34
CA LEU A 66 3.26 5.74 2.93
C LEU A 66 4.16 6.89 2.48
N ILE A 67 5.14 6.60 1.64
CA ILE A 67 5.99 7.61 1.01
C ILE A 67 5.87 7.44 -0.51
N GLU A 68 5.32 8.44 -1.17
CA GLU A 68 5.20 8.50 -2.63
C GLU A 68 5.46 9.95 -3.10
N PRO A 69 5.86 10.16 -4.36
CA PRO A 69 5.94 11.51 -4.92
C PRO A 69 4.60 12.24 -4.85
N THR A 70 4.65 13.55 -4.62
CA THR A 70 3.44 14.38 -4.58
C THR A 70 2.67 14.28 -5.90
N GLY A 71 1.38 13.97 -5.81
CA GLY A 71 0.50 13.85 -6.97
C GLY A 71 0.38 12.44 -7.53
N THR A 72 1.19 11.48 -7.04
CA THR A 72 1.00 10.06 -7.36
C THR A 72 -0.37 9.59 -6.83
N PRO A 73 -1.18 8.93 -7.68
CA PRO A 73 -2.40 8.26 -7.21
C PRO A 73 -2.02 7.00 -6.45
N ASN A 74 -2.70 6.71 -5.33
CA ASN A 74 -2.41 5.56 -4.47
C ASN A 74 -2.63 4.17 -5.10
N SER A 75 -3.09 4.12 -6.35
CA SER A 75 -3.23 2.92 -7.17
C SER A 75 -2.37 2.96 -8.43
N GLY A 76 -1.55 4.01 -8.61
CA GLY A 76 -0.82 4.29 -9.84
C GLY A 76 -1.67 4.85 -11.00
N ASP A 77 -3.00 4.93 -10.84
CA ASP A 77 -3.93 5.44 -11.85
C ASP A 77 -5.02 6.31 -11.21
N ILE A 78 -5.18 7.54 -11.70
CA ILE A 78 -6.17 8.52 -11.23
C ILE A 78 -7.59 7.94 -11.30
N ALA A 79 -7.92 7.18 -12.34
CA ALA A 79 -9.27 6.61 -12.53
C ALA A 79 -9.62 5.56 -11.46
N THR A 80 -8.62 5.01 -10.78
CA THR A 80 -8.80 3.96 -9.78
C THR A 80 -8.35 4.39 -8.38
N ALA A 81 -7.91 5.63 -8.21
CA ALA A 81 -7.43 6.11 -6.92
C ALA A 81 -8.57 6.18 -5.89
N ALA A 82 -8.27 5.78 -4.65
CA ALA A 82 -9.22 6.05 -3.57
C ALA A 82 -9.25 7.56 -3.27
N PRO A 83 -10.43 8.15 -3.02
CA PRO A 83 -10.51 9.56 -2.65
C PRO A 83 -9.75 9.81 -1.34
N ARG A 84 -8.91 10.85 -1.32
CA ARG A 84 -8.26 11.30 -0.08
C ARG A 84 -9.29 12.00 0.80
N CYS A 85 -9.68 11.35 1.89
CA CYS A 85 -10.43 11.97 2.96
C CYS A 85 -9.43 12.55 3.97
N VAL A 86 -9.37 13.88 4.06
CA VAL A 86 -8.61 14.56 5.11
C VAL A 86 -9.56 14.73 6.29
N ILE A 87 -9.24 14.09 7.40
CA ILE A 87 -10.00 14.16 8.66
C ILE A 87 -9.38 15.23 9.54
#